data_AF-R6LT35-F1
#
_entry.id   AF-R6LT35-F1
#
_cell.length_a   1.000
_cell.length_b   1.000
_cell.length_c   1.000
_cell.angle_alpha   90.00
_cell.angle_beta   90.00
_cell.angle_gamma   90.00
#
_symmetry.space_group_name_H-M   'P 1'
#
loop_
_entity.id
_entity.type
_entity.pdbx_description
1 polymer ?
#
loop_
_entity_poly.entity_id
_entity_poly.type
_entity_poly.pdbx_seq_one_letter_code
_entity_poly.pdbx_strand_id
1 'polypeptide(L)'
;MADNIQELKDEKNSCNLSVYFGHLDDELYYVDSYFDNCYEEDWFTSELAKNILKGIDRVYEINGLSFTARHFVDDKPVVISPDKLSSGTKALLILLNTDEQYVCVSRCGDNCIPYLLEIAKEKPITITINNSFSPQPDFEFYSINDKKIFSTYEDFVRRVIEYCK
;
A
#
# COMPACT_ATOMS: atom_id res chain seq x y z
N MET A 1 -1.94 2.41 24.65
CA MET A 1 -2.36 3.80 24.42
C MET A 1 -2.28 3.96 22.92
N ALA A 2 -3.36 4.40 22.27
CA ALA A 2 -3.30 4.64 20.83
C ALA A 2 -2.47 5.91 20.63
N ASP A 3 -1.41 5.80 19.83
CA ASP A 3 -0.55 6.93 19.50
C ASP A 3 -1.30 7.80 18.46
N ASN A 4 -1.23 9.12 18.61
CA ASN A 4 -1.88 10.07 17.69
C ASN A 4 -0.89 10.53 16.60
N ILE A 5 -1.34 10.62 15.35
CA ILE A 5 -0.57 11.10 14.19
C ILE A 5 0.15 12.43 14.45
N GLN A 6 -0.46 13.34 15.22
CA GLN A 6 0.10 14.67 15.49
C GLN A 6 1.40 14.63 16.31
N GLU A 7 1.65 13.54 17.06
CA GLU A 7 2.87 13.33 17.86
C GLU A 7 4.02 12.69 17.06
N LEU A 8 3.75 12.21 15.83
CA LEU A 8 4.69 11.49 14.98
C LEU A 8 5.29 12.37 13.86
N LYS A 9 4.90 13.65 13.78
CA LYS A 9 5.40 14.58 12.78
C LYS A 9 6.76 15.15 13.21
N ASP A 10 7.70 15.19 12.26
CA ASP A 10 9.03 15.81 12.30
C ASP A 10 10.23 14.93 12.69
N GLU A 11 10.62 14.01 11.80
CA GLU A 11 12.03 13.71 11.51
C GLU A 11 12.23 13.54 10.00
N LYS A 12 13.20 14.25 9.42
CA LYS A 12 13.52 14.18 7.99
C LYS A 12 14.27 12.87 7.73
N ASN A 13 13.54 11.81 7.40
CA ASN A 13 14.12 10.48 7.23
C ASN A 13 14.84 10.33 5.89
N SER A 14 15.99 9.66 5.91
CA SER A 14 16.77 9.30 4.72
C SER A 14 16.16 8.13 3.93
N CYS A 15 15.14 7.47 4.48
CA CYS A 15 14.45 6.33 3.88
C CYS A 15 13.07 6.76 3.40
N ASN A 16 12.70 6.41 2.17
CA ASN A 16 11.41 6.79 1.60
C ASN A 16 10.24 5.94 2.12
N LEU A 17 10.49 4.75 2.69
CA LEU A 17 9.46 3.92 3.29
C LEU A 17 9.48 4.10 4.81
N SER A 18 8.46 4.77 5.35
CA SER A 18 8.24 4.84 6.80
C SER A 18 7.09 3.91 7.19
N VAL A 19 7.30 3.10 8.23
CA VAL A 19 6.35 2.08 8.68
C VAL A 19 6.05 2.30 10.15
N TYR A 20 4.77 2.46 10.45
CA TYR A 20 4.26 2.32 11.81
C TYR A 20 3.65 0.92 11.97
N PHE A 21 4.14 0.17 12.95
CA PHE A 21 3.65 -1.16 13.30
C PHE A 21 2.57 -1.02 14.37
N GLY A 22 1.38 -1.53 14.08
CA GLY A 22 0.19 -1.45 14.93
C GLY A 22 -0.89 -0.56 14.32
N HIS A 23 -1.84 -0.17 15.18
CA HIS A 23 -2.97 0.69 14.83
C HIS A 23 -2.74 2.12 15.30
N LEU A 24 -3.12 3.09 14.46
CA LEU A 24 -3.29 4.49 14.84
C LEU A 24 -4.77 4.84 14.75
N ASP A 25 -5.27 5.65 15.69
CA ASP A 25 -6.69 6.01 15.72
C ASP A 25 -7.15 6.73 14.44
N ASP A 26 -6.25 7.52 13.84
CA ASP A 26 -6.51 8.34 12.65
C ASP A 26 -5.91 7.73 11.36
N GLU A 27 -5.53 6.44 11.35
CA GLU A 27 -5.01 5.80 10.12
C GLU A 27 -6.08 5.71 9.03
N LEU A 28 -5.67 5.76 7.75
CA LEU A 28 -6.58 5.43 6.66
C LEU A 28 -6.78 3.91 6.60
N TYR A 29 -7.69 3.42 7.44
CA TYR A 29 -8.02 2.00 7.56
C TYR A 29 -8.98 1.52 6.46
N TYR A 30 -10.03 2.31 6.19
CA TYR A 30 -11.08 1.97 5.22
C TYR A 30 -10.71 2.40 3.79
N VAL A 31 -9.64 1.81 3.26
CA VAL A 31 -9.07 2.13 1.94
C VAL A 31 -10.08 2.02 0.80
N ASP A 32 -10.99 1.04 0.85
CA ASP A 32 -12.02 0.84 -0.18
C ASP A 32 -12.95 2.06 -0.24
N SER A 33 -13.47 2.49 0.91
CA SER A 33 -14.39 3.61 1.00
C SER A 33 -13.73 4.93 0.62
N TYR A 34 -12.49 5.16 1.04
CA TYR A 34 -11.76 6.37 0.62
C TYR A 34 -11.54 6.38 -0.89
N PHE A 35 -11.00 5.29 -1.44
CA PHE A 35 -10.72 5.18 -2.86
C PHE A 35 -11.99 5.43 -3.69
N ASP A 36 -13.08 4.73 -3.38
CA ASP A 36 -14.34 4.81 -4.16
C ASP A 36 -14.97 6.21 -4.16
N ASN A 37 -14.59 7.08 -3.22
CA ASN A 37 -15.05 8.47 -3.14
C ASN A 37 -14.06 9.50 -3.70
N CYS A 38 -12.79 9.13 -3.90
CA CYS A 38 -11.70 10.08 -4.16
C CYS A 38 -10.87 9.80 -5.41
N TYR A 39 -10.98 8.62 -6.03
CA TYR A 39 -10.15 8.31 -7.21
C TYR A 39 -10.45 9.27 -8.37
N GLU A 40 -9.41 9.59 -9.12
CA GLU A 40 -9.50 10.39 -10.36
C GLU A 40 -9.10 9.52 -11.57
N GLU A 41 -9.58 9.86 -12.77
CA GLU A 41 -9.28 9.09 -13.99
C GLU A 41 -7.78 9.03 -14.30
N ASP A 42 -7.02 10.06 -13.94
CA ASP A 42 -5.59 10.16 -14.21
C ASP A 42 -4.75 9.23 -13.31
N TRP A 43 -5.27 8.76 -12.17
CA TRP A 43 -4.60 7.80 -11.28
C TRP A 43 -4.24 6.48 -11.96
N PHE A 44 -4.88 6.17 -13.10
CA PHE A 44 -4.69 4.94 -13.86
C PHE A 44 -3.74 5.10 -15.07
N THR A 45 -3.16 6.29 -15.27
CA THR A 45 -2.42 6.62 -16.49
C THR A 45 -0.91 6.37 -16.41
N SER A 46 -0.33 6.39 -15.21
CA SER A 46 1.09 6.16 -15.00
C SER A 46 1.46 4.70 -15.28
N GLU A 47 2.71 4.46 -15.69
CA GLU A 47 3.19 3.10 -15.96
C GLU A 47 3.18 2.24 -14.70
N LEU A 48 3.53 2.80 -13.54
CA LEU A 48 3.46 2.11 -12.26
C LEU A 48 2.01 1.74 -11.90
N ALA A 49 1.03 2.63 -12.10
CA ALA A 49 -0.38 2.32 -11.89
C ALA A 49 -0.86 1.17 -12.79
N LYS A 50 -0.51 1.19 -14.08
CA LYS A 50 -0.83 0.10 -15.02
C LYS A 50 -0.19 -1.22 -14.60
N ASN A 51 1.05 -1.18 -14.09
CA ASN A 51 1.74 -2.37 -13.60
C ASN A 51 1.07 -2.95 -12.35
N ILE A 52 0.62 -2.10 -11.42
CA ILE A 52 -0.15 -2.51 -10.23
C ILE A 52 -1.46 -3.19 -10.67
N LEU A 53 -2.26 -2.53 -11.51
CA LEU A 53 -3.55 -3.03 -12.01
C LEU A 53 -3.40 -4.38 -12.73
N LYS A 54 -2.35 -4.51 -13.55
CA LYS A 54 -2.03 -5.74 -14.27
C LYS A 54 -1.55 -6.86 -13.37
N GLY A 55 -0.68 -6.55 -12.40
CA GLY A 55 -0.07 -7.55 -11.54
C GLY A 55 -1.01 -8.13 -10.50
N ILE A 56 -1.92 -7.31 -9.98
CA ILE A 56 -2.79 -7.68 -8.87
C ILE A 56 -4.16 -8.10 -9.39
N ASP A 57 -4.85 -7.22 -10.12
CA ASP A 57 -6.23 -7.42 -10.58
C ASP A 57 -6.33 -7.97 -12.01
N ARG A 58 -5.18 -8.28 -12.65
CA ARG A 58 -5.09 -8.83 -14.01
C ARG A 58 -5.77 -7.96 -15.07
N VAL A 59 -5.81 -6.65 -14.85
CA VAL A 59 -6.28 -5.67 -15.84
C VAL A 59 -5.25 -5.58 -16.97
N TYR A 60 -5.69 -5.73 -18.21
CA TYR A 60 -4.81 -5.65 -19.39
C TYR A 60 -5.23 -4.58 -20.39
N GLU A 61 -6.40 -3.97 -20.21
CA GLU A 61 -6.90 -2.88 -21.05
C GLU A 61 -7.67 -1.87 -20.19
N ILE A 62 -7.46 -0.59 -20.44
CA ILE A 62 -8.06 0.53 -19.71
C ILE A 62 -8.66 1.48 -20.74
N ASN A 63 -9.96 1.74 -20.65
CA ASN A 63 -10.69 2.68 -21.50
C ASN A 63 -11.57 3.60 -20.64
N GLY A 64 -11.04 4.77 -20.26
CA GLY A 64 -11.62 5.60 -19.22
C GLY A 64 -11.73 4.82 -17.91
N LEU A 65 -12.90 4.83 -17.27
CA LEU A 65 -13.21 4.07 -16.05
C LEU A 65 -13.73 2.64 -16.31
N SER A 66 -13.54 2.12 -17.53
CA SER A 66 -13.90 0.74 -17.90
C SER A 66 -12.62 -0.07 -18.13
N PHE A 67 -12.40 -1.10 -17.30
CA PHE A 67 -11.20 -1.92 -17.34
C PHE A 67 -11.54 -3.33 -17.81
N THR A 68 -10.74 -3.88 -18.73
CA THR A 68 -10.83 -5.30 -19.09
C THR A 68 -9.78 -6.08 -18.31
N ALA A 69 -10.24 -7.04 -17.52
CA ALA A 69 -9.41 -7.91 -16.69
C ALA A 69 -9.60 -9.40 -17.04
N ARG A 70 -8.70 -10.25 -16.56
CA ARG A 70 -8.85 -11.71 -16.60
C ARG A 70 -9.48 -12.21 -15.30
N HIS A 71 -10.62 -12.89 -15.41
CA HIS A 71 -11.25 -13.50 -14.26
C HIS A 71 -10.32 -14.58 -13.64
N PHE A 72 -10.20 -14.58 -12.31
CA PHE A 72 -9.18 -15.39 -11.62
C PHE A 72 -9.36 -16.90 -11.76
N VAL A 73 -10.61 -17.38 -11.97
CA VAL A 73 -10.94 -18.81 -11.97
C VAL A 73 -10.85 -19.44 -13.36
N ASP A 74 -11.40 -18.77 -14.39
CA ASP A 74 -11.56 -19.34 -15.73
C ASP A 74 -10.91 -18.52 -16.85
N ASP A 75 -10.12 -17.51 -16.48
CA ASP A 75 -9.28 -16.68 -17.37
C ASP A 75 -10.05 -15.94 -18.49
N LYS A 76 -11.38 -15.86 -18.37
CA LYS A 76 -12.21 -15.13 -19.32
C LYS A 76 -12.06 -13.61 -19.13
N PRO A 77 -12.15 -12.84 -20.23
CA PRO A 77 -12.26 -11.39 -20.15
C PRO A 77 -13.50 -10.99 -19.35
N VAL A 78 -13.32 -10.09 -18.40
CA VAL A 78 -14.41 -9.46 -17.63
C VAL A 78 -14.19 -7.95 -17.63
N VAL A 79 -15.27 -7.20 -17.82
CA VAL A 79 -15.25 -5.75 -17.70
C VAL A 79 -15.56 -5.39 -16.25
N ILE A 80 -14.67 -4.61 -15.64
CA ILE A 80 -14.79 -4.12 -14.27
C ILE A 80 -14.63 -2.60 -14.24
N SER A 81 -15.16 -1.97 -13.20
CA SER A 81 -14.97 -0.57 -12.86
C SER A 81 -13.98 -0.43 -11.69
N PRO A 82 -13.40 0.75 -11.43
CA PRO A 82 -12.43 0.95 -10.34
C PRO A 82 -12.90 0.47 -8.96
N ASP A 83 -14.21 0.57 -8.65
CA ASP A 83 -14.78 0.11 -7.37
C ASP A 83 -14.64 -1.41 -7.16
N LYS A 84 -14.42 -2.17 -8.24
CA LYS A 84 -14.23 -3.63 -8.22
C LYS A 84 -12.78 -4.06 -8.09
N LEU A 85 -11.82 -3.13 -8.06
CA LEU A 85 -10.43 -3.44 -7.77
C LEU A 85 -10.28 -4.00 -6.35
N SER A 86 -9.28 -4.85 -6.16
CA SER A 86 -8.94 -5.37 -4.83
C SER A 86 -8.51 -4.26 -3.87
N SER A 87 -8.76 -4.43 -2.56
CA SER A 87 -8.37 -3.46 -1.54
C SER A 87 -6.86 -3.17 -1.54
N GLY A 88 -6.02 -4.17 -1.86
CA GLY A 88 -4.57 -3.99 -1.98
C GLY A 88 -4.18 -3.05 -3.13
N THR A 89 -4.79 -3.22 -4.31
CA THR A 89 -4.62 -2.28 -5.43
C THR A 89 -5.08 -0.88 -5.05
N LYS A 90 -6.25 -0.75 -4.43
CA LYS A 90 -6.77 0.56 -4.00
C LYS A 90 -5.81 1.26 -3.03
N ALA A 91 -5.28 0.53 -2.03
CA ALA A 91 -4.29 1.06 -1.09
C ALA A 91 -3.01 1.55 -1.80
N LEU A 92 -2.49 0.77 -2.75
CA LEU A 92 -1.31 1.16 -3.53
C LEU A 92 -1.57 2.38 -4.42
N LEU A 93 -2.75 2.47 -5.04
CA LEU A 93 -3.12 3.63 -5.85
C LEU A 93 -3.30 4.90 -5.00
N ILE A 94 -3.83 4.78 -3.79
CA ILE A 94 -3.87 5.90 -2.83
C ILE A 94 -2.44 6.35 -2.49
N LEU A 95 -1.55 5.42 -2.15
CA LEU A 95 -0.15 5.72 -1.82
C LEU A 95 0.59 6.38 -2.99
N LEU A 96 0.31 5.95 -4.22
CA LEU A 96 0.95 6.47 -5.42
C LEU A 96 0.47 7.90 -5.75
N ASN A 97 -0.83 8.16 -5.63
CA ASN A 97 -1.45 9.38 -6.18
C ASN A 97 -1.79 10.45 -5.13
N THR A 98 -1.72 10.14 -3.83
CA THR A 98 -2.05 11.09 -2.76
C THR A 98 -0.87 11.30 -1.83
N ASP A 99 -0.94 12.37 -1.03
CA ASP A 99 -0.02 12.62 0.09
C ASP A 99 -0.62 12.16 1.42
N GLU A 100 -1.62 11.26 1.37
CA GLU A 100 -2.22 10.66 2.54
C GLU A 100 -1.16 9.91 3.35
N GLN A 101 -1.08 10.21 4.64
CA GLN A 101 -0.16 9.56 5.55
C GLN A 101 -0.87 8.45 6.29
N TYR A 102 -0.12 7.43 6.71
CA TYR A 102 -0.65 6.34 7.54
C TYR A 102 -1.76 5.55 6.82
N VAL A 103 -1.53 5.25 5.54
CA VAL A 103 -2.40 4.32 4.80
C VAL A 103 -2.18 2.91 5.35
N CYS A 104 -3.27 2.28 5.78
CA CYS A 104 -3.20 0.93 6.34
C CYS A 104 -3.03 -0.11 5.22
N VAL A 105 -1.88 -0.76 5.18
CA VAL A 105 -1.56 -1.79 4.18
C VAL A 105 -1.85 -3.21 4.67
N SER A 106 -2.57 -3.35 5.78
CA SER A 106 -2.94 -4.65 6.35
C SER A 106 -3.83 -5.50 5.43
N ARG A 107 -4.46 -4.86 4.43
CA ARG A 107 -5.27 -5.50 3.37
C ARG A 107 -4.46 -5.87 2.13
N CYS A 108 -3.20 -5.44 2.04
CA CYS A 108 -2.30 -5.86 0.98
C CYS A 108 -1.95 -7.34 1.15
N GLY A 109 -1.83 -8.08 0.05
CA GLY A 109 -1.28 -9.43 0.04
C GLY A 109 0.19 -9.42 -0.38
N ASP A 110 0.82 -10.61 -0.42
CA ASP A 110 2.22 -10.77 -0.83
C ASP A 110 2.51 -10.15 -2.22
N ASN A 111 1.54 -10.21 -3.13
CA ASN A 111 1.64 -9.65 -4.47
C ASN A 111 1.64 -8.11 -4.53
N CYS A 112 1.29 -7.43 -3.42
CA CYS A 112 1.31 -5.98 -3.34
C CYS A 112 2.72 -5.44 -3.00
N ILE A 113 3.55 -6.24 -2.34
CA ILE A 113 4.82 -5.79 -1.74
C ILE A 113 5.82 -5.26 -2.78
N PRO A 114 6.04 -5.93 -3.93
CA PRO A 114 6.93 -5.39 -4.95
C PRO A 114 6.52 -3.97 -5.39
N TYR A 115 5.23 -3.73 -5.54
CA TYR A 115 4.70 -2.43 -5.95
C TYR A 115 4.78 -1.38 -4.84
N LEU A 116 4.53 -1.76 -3.58
CA LEU A 116 4.73 -0.87 -2.43
C LEU A 116 6.18 -0.36 -2.40
N LEU A 117 7.15 -1.26 -2.61
CA LEU A 117 8.57 -0.90 -2.64
C LEU A 117 8.94 -0.08 -3.89
N GLU A 118 8.26 -0.29 -5.02
CA GLU A 118 8.42 0.58 -6.20
C GLU A 118 7.88 1.98 -5.96
N ILE A 119 6.71 2.13 -5.33
CA ILE A 119 6.16 3.43 -4.94
C ILE A 119 7.14 4.15 -4.00
N ALA A 120 7.70 3.45 -3.02
CA ALA A 120 8.71 4.01 -2.12
C ALA A 120 10.00 4.44 -2.85
N LYS A 121 10.31 3.91 -4.03
CA LYS A 121 11.44 4.42 -4.85
C LYS A 121 11.10 5.72 -5.55
N GLU A 122 9.83 5.95 -5.89
CA GLU A 122 9.37 7.16 -6.59
C GLU A 122 9.08 8.33 -5.66
N LYS A 123 8.46 8.06 -4.49
CA LYS A 123 8.12 9.10 -3.51
C LYS A 123 8.23 8.58 -2.07
N PRO A 124 8.45 9.48 -1.08
CA PRO A 124 8.29 9.14 0.32
C PRO A 124 6.85 8.73 0.60
N ILE A 125 6.66 7.61 1.29
CA ILE A 125 5.38 7.10 1.74
C ILE A 125 5.43 6.70 3.21
N THR A 126 4.31 6.85 3.89
CA THR A 126 4.13 6.41 5.27
C THR A 126 2.94 5.48 5.36
N ILE A 127 3.18 4.27 5.85
CA ILE A 127 2.16 3.22 5.98
C ILE A 127 2.01 2.78 7.43
N THR A 128 0.83 2.25 7.74
CA THR A 128 0.60 1.45 8.94
C THR A 128 0.40 -0.01 8.57
N ILE A 129 0.80 -0.91 9.45
CA ILE A 129 0.62 -2.35 9.25
C ILE A 129 0.36 -3.06 10.57
N ASN A 130 -0.60 -4.00 10.57
CA ASN A 130 -0.95 -4.80 11.75
C ASN A 130 -0.73 -6.32 11.57
N ASN A 131 -0.14 -6.74 10.45
CA ASN A 131 0.11 -8.16 10.14
C ASN A 131 1.46 -8.33 9.42
N SER A 132 1.87 -9.58 9.20
CA SER A 132 3.04 -9.90 8.38
C SER A 132 2.61 -10.47 7.03
N PHE A 133 3.49 -10.37 6.04
CA PHE A 133 3.37 -11.03 4.75
C PHE A 133 4.20 -12.32 4.73
N SER A 134 4.18 -13.06 3.63
CA SER A 134 5.15 -14.11 3.36
C SER A 134 6.56 -13.53 3.23
N PRO A 135 7.62 -14.34 3.44
CA PRO A 135 9.00 -13.91 3.29
C PRO A 135 9.28 -13.11 2.01
N GLN A 136 9.93 -11.95 2.18
CA GLN A 136 10.32 -11.04 1.11
C GLN A 136 11.84 -10.91 1.05
N PRO A 137 12.42 -10.46 -0.08
CA PRO A 137 13.79 -9.97 -0.11
C PRO A 137 14.00 -8.85 0.91
N ASP A 138 15.25 -8.65 1.32
CA ASP A 138 15.60 -7.55 2.21
C ASP A 138 15.29 -6.18 1.57
N PHE A 139 14.72 -5.29 2.37
CA PHE A 139 14.39 -3.93 1.99
C PHE A 139 14.62 -2.97 3.16
N GLU A 140 14.92 -1.72 2.83
CA GLU A 140 15.10 -0.66 3.81
C GLU A 140 13.75 -0.04 4.20
N PHE A 141 13.57 0.21 5.50
CA PHE A 141 12.44 0.94 6.04
C PHE A 141 12.82 1.69 7.31
N TYR A 142 12.18 2.83 7.55
CA TYR A 142 12.21 3.51 8.83
C TYR A 142 11.06 3.00 9.71
N SER A 143 11.39 2.40 10.86
CA SER A 143 10.42 2.07 11.90
C SER A 143 10.09 3.33 12.68
N ILE A 144 8.84 3.77 12.60
CA ILE A 144 8.34 4.92 13.35
C ILE A 144 8.33 4.60 14.85
N ASN A 145 7.94 3.38 15.23
CA ASN A 145 7.90 2.95 16.63
C ASN A 145 9.28 3.00 17.30
N ASP A 146 10.33 2.57 16.58
CA ASP A 146 11.70 2.50 17.12
C ASP A 146 12.54 3.75 16.83
N LYS A 147 12.03 4.67 16.00
CA LYS A 147 12.76 5.83 15.46
C LYS A 147 14.10 5.43 14.82
N LYS A 148 14.08 4.37 14.03
CA LYS A 148 15.29 3.74 13.50
C LYS A 148 15.09 3.11 12.13
N ILE A 149 16.12 3.20 11.28
CA ILE A 149 16.18 2.52 9.98
C ILE A 149 16.64 1.07 10.15
N PHE A 150 15.97 0.17 9.44
CA PHE A 150 16.30 -1.24 9.32
C PHE A 150 16.30 -1.64 7.86
N SER A 151 16.94 -2.77 7.56
CA SER A 151 17.21 -3.18 6.19
C SER A 151 16.98 -4.66 5.92
N THR A 152 16.33 -5.39 6.84
CA THR A 152 16.12 -6.83 6.69
C THR A 152 14.65 -7.21 6.87
N TYR A 153 14.23 -8.26 6.15
CA TYR A 153 12.89 -8.81 6.34
C TYR A 153 12.70 -9.39 7.74
N GLU A 154 13.74 -9.97 8.35
CA GLU A 154 13.69 -10.47 9.73
C GLU A 154 13.37 -9.34 10.73
N ASP A 155 14.04 -8.20 10.57
CA ASP A 155 13.80 -7.00 11.36
C ASP A 155 12.34 -6.52 11.23
N PHE A 156 11.78 -6.57 10.02
CA PHE A 156 10.38 -6.24 9.77
C PHE A 156 9.44 -7.17 10.54
N VAL A 157 9.62 -8.48 10.42
CA VAL A 157 8.78 -9.49 11.09
C VAL A 157 8.86 -9.37 12.62
N ARG A 158 10.06 -9.10 13.17
CA ARG A 158 10.22 -8.90 14.62
C ARG A 158 9.36 -7.75 15.14
N ARG A 159 9.23 -6.66 14.37
CA ARG A 159 8.39 -5.51 14.72
C ARG A 159 6.91 -5.81 14.63
N VAL A 160 6.49 -6.57 13.62
CA VAL A 160 5.10 -7.06 13.56
C VAL A 160 4.78 -7.87 14.82
N ILE A 161 5.66 -8.79 15.24
CA ILE A 161 5.46 -9.61 16.45
C ILE A 161 5.45 -8.76 17.72
N GLU A 162 6.30 -7.72 17.77
CA GLU A 162 6.45 -6.86 18.94
C GLU A 162 5.24 -5.93 19.14
N TYR A 163 4.80 -5.28 18.07
CA TYR A 163 3.85 -4.17 18.10
C TYR A 163 2.42 -4.55 17.67
N CYS A 164 2.21 -5.56 16.83
CA CYS A 164 0.91 -5.87 16.23
C CYS A 164 0.13 -6.99 16.94
N LYS A 165 0.13 -6.99 18.27
CA LYS A 165 -0.50 -8.05 19.09
C LYS A 165 -2.03 -7.99 19.13
#